data_AF-U9TQL9-F1
#
_entry.id   AF-U9TQL9-F1
#
_cell.length_a   1.000
_cell.length_b   1.000
_cell.length_c   1.000
_cell.angle_alpha   90.00
_cell.angle_beta   90.00
_cell.angle_gamma   90.00
#
_symmetry.space_group_name_H-M   'P 1'
#
loop_
_entity.id
_entity.type
_entity.pdbx_description
1 polymer ?
#
loop_
_entity_poly.entity_id
_entity_poly.type
_entity_poly.pdbx_seq_one_letter_code
_entity_poly.pdbx_strand_id
1 'polypeptide(L)'
;MPHYASPTQLHNHVSRLFTGKIIKSLPVWYSAMKNIPPGQSLLRSPLQFREDNLQNHNLRLRRDTKSHSQKHLKTKVPRPQKIYYMLDALRKDFYRDHPYELLRPQILIEQDGGFVEKILGNLKFPCRVTGENVIKYQEYLIKKKGMSKNDAYIQACNEFYKIRAREEVAERVAEEQALLFGARGGQSQTERSLWLEHKNLQKSEPQIITQVLRLVS
;
A
#
# COMPACT_ATOMS: atom_id res chain seq x y z
N MET A 1 -35.99 -5.64 11.12
CA MET A 1 -35.17 -6.86 11.25
C MET A 1 -35.77 -7.70 12.37
N PRO A 2 -36.11 -8.97 12.11
CA PRO A 2 -36.89 -9.82 13.02
C PRO A 2 -36.09 -10.27 14.26
N HIS A 3 -36.83 -10.73 15.26
CA HIS A 3 -36.51 -10.96 16.69
C HIS A 3 -35.39 -11.97 17.04
N TYR A 4 -34.22 -11.91 16.41
CA TYR A 4 -33.07 -12.70 16.86
C TYR A 4 -32.42 -12.06 18.10
N ALA A 5 -32.05 -12.88 19.08
CA ALA A 5 -31.23 -12.44 20.20
C ALA A 5 -29.91 -11.85 19.68
N SER A 6 -29.50 -10.70 20.22
CA SER A 6 -28.22 -10.09 19.87
C SER A 6 -27.08 -11.09 20.16
N PRO A 7 -26.13 -11.33 19.23
CA PRO A 7 -25.02 -12.25 19.45
C PRO A 7 -24.21 -11.95 20.72
N THR A 8 -24.15 -10.69 21.16
CA THR A 8 -23.47 -10.29 22.41
C THR A 8 -24.24 -10.72 23.66
N GLN A 9 -25.56 -10.83 23.57
CA GLN A 9 -26.46 -11.23 24.65
C GLN A 9 -26.88 -12.69 24.56
N LEU A 10 -26.25 -13.47 23.68
CA LEU A 10 -26.60 -14.87 23.43
C LEU A 10 -26.52 -15.72 24.70
N HIS A 11 -25.47 -15.56 25.52
CA HIS A 11 -25.34 -16.29 26.79
C HIS A 11 -26.52 -15.99 27.72
N ASN A 12 -26.89 -14.72 27.91
CA ASN A 12 -28.03 -14.30 28.71
C ASN A 12 -29.36 -14.85 28.18
N HIS A 13 -29.52 -14.89 26.86
CA HIS A 13 -30.72 -15.44 26.23
C HIS A 13 -30.83 -16.95 26.50
N VAL A 14 -29.75 -17.70 26.31
CA VAL A 14 -29.71 -19.14 26.61
C VAL A 14 -29.89 -19.43 28.09
N SER A 15 -29.31 -18.61 28.98
CA SER A 15 -29.58 -18.70 30.42
C SER A 15 -31.08 -18.59 30.70
N ARG A 16 -31.77 -17.61 30.08
CA ARG A 16 -33.22 -17.41 30.24
C ARG A 16 -34.05 -18.58 29.71
N LEU A 17 -33.68 -19.13 28.56
CA LEU A 17 -34.36 -20.31 28.00
C LEU A 17 -34.21 -21.55 28.88
N PHE A 18 -33.03 -21.73 29.48
CA PHE A 18 -32.78 -22.80 30.44
C PHE A 18 -33.56 -22.58 31.74
N THR A 19 -33.56 -21.36 32.31
CA THR A 19 -34.37 -21.06 33.51
C THR A 19 -35.86 -21.21 33.26
N GLY A 20 -36.34 -20.85 32.06
CA GLY A 20 -37.72 -21.03 31.62
C GLY A 20 -38.08 -22.48 31.27
N LYS A 21 -37.14 -23.43 31.42
CA LYS A 21 -37.29 -24.86 31.07
C LYS A 21 -37.70 -25.10 29.61
N ILE A 22 -37.42 -24.15 28.72
CA ILE A 22 -37.67 -24.29 27.27
C ILE A 22 -36.62 -25.21 26.67
N ILE A 23 -35.37 -25.10 27.14
CA ILE A 23 -34.26 -25.98 26.76
C ILE A 23 -33.92 -26.88 27.95
N LYS A 24 -33.75 -28.18 27.69
CA LYS A 24 -33.49 -29.21 28.72
C LYS A 24 -32.05 -29.21 29.24
N SER A 25 -31.08 -28.88 28.40
CA SER A 25 -29.65 -28.89 28.74
C SER A 25 -28.95 -27.65 28.21
N LEU A 26 -27.91 -27.19 28.92
CA LEU A 26 -27.11 -26.10 28.42
C LEU A 26 -26.19 -26.59 27.28
N PRO A 27 -25.99 -25.78 26.23
CA PRO A 27 -25.00 -26.07 25.20
C PRO A 27 -23.59 -26.13 25.76
N VAL A 28 -22.73 -26.98 25.17
CA VAL A 28 -21.34 -27.18 25.59
C VAL A 28 -20.54 -25.87 25.59
N TRP A 29 -20.78 -24.99 24.63
CA TRP A 29 -20.09 -23.69 24.52
C TRP A 29 -20.51 -22.66 25.56
N TYR A 30 -21.62 -22.88 26.30
CA TYR A 30 -22.15 -21.90 27.26
C TYR A 30 -21.15 -21.56 28.38
N SER A 31 -20.44 -22.57 28.90
CA SER A 31 -19.42 -22.38 29.93
C SER A 31 -18.27 -21.51 29.43
N ALA A 32 -17.81 -21.75 28.19
CA ALA A 32 -16.76 -20.95 27.55
C ALA A 32 -17.18 -19.49 27.35
N MET A 33 -18.40 -19.24 26.88
CA MET A 33 -18.93 -17.89 26.66
C MET A 33 -19.21 -17.13 27.97
N LYS A 34 -19.54 -17.85 29.06
CA LYS A 34 -19.66 -17.27 30.40
C LYS A 34 -18.30 -16.82 30.94
N ASN A 35 -17.24 -17.59 30.68
CA ASN A 35 -15.88 -17.29 31.13
C ASN A 35 -15.23 -16.19 30.29
N ILE A 36 -15.54 -16.14 28.99
CA ILE A 36 -15.02 -15.17 28.03
C ILE A 36 -16.21 -14.43 27.42
N PRO A 37 -16.77 -13.41 28.11
CA PRO A 37 -17.90 -12.67 27.58
C PRO A 37 -17.51 -11.93 26.30
N PRO A 38 -18.42 -11.82 25.30
CA PRO A 38 -18.16 -11.05 24.11
C PRO A 38 -17.94 -9.57 24.46
N GLY A 39 -17.11 -8.88 23.68
CA GLY A 39 -16.84 -7.44 23.86
C GLY A 39 -18.14 -6.61 23.85
N GLN A 40 -18.12 -5.48 24.56
CA GLN A 40 -19.28 -4.59 24.64
C GLN A 40 -19.71 -4.12 23.24
N SER A 41 -21.03 -4.02 23.04
CA SER A 41 -21.64 -3.45 21.84
C SER A 41 -21.00 -2.10 21.51
N LEU A 42 -20.62 -1.89 20.25
CA LEU A 42 -19.93 -0.72 19.71
C LEU A 42 -20.49 0.60 20.24
N LEU A 43 -19.95 1.10 21.35
CA LEU A 43 -20.12 2.49 21.74
C LEU A 43 -19.47 3.33 20.64
N ARG A 44 -20.14 4.39 20.18
CA ARG A 44 -19.51 5.42 19.35
C ARG A 44 -18.50 6.18 20.22
N SER A 45 -17.38 5.55 20.53
CA SER A 45 -16.25 6.22 21.17
C SER A 45 -15.68 7.24 20.18
N PRO A 46 -15.33 8.46 20.61
CA PRO A 46 -14.57 9.36 19.76
C PRO A 46 -13.23 8.71 19.43
N LEU A 47 -13.02 8.42 18.15
CA LEU A 47 -11.75 7.90 17.63
C LEU A 47 -10.66 8.97 17.84
N GLN A 48 -9.85 8.82 18.88
CA GLN A 48 -8.67 9.64 19.12
C GLN A 48 -7.42 8.84 18.73
N PHE A 49 -6.87 9.09 17.55
CA PHE A 49 -5.51 8.65 17.23
C PHE A 49 -4.54 9.52 18.04
N ARG A 50 -3.73 8.92 18.92
CA ARG A 50 -2.77 9.62 19.80
C ARG A 50 -1.47 10.03 19.10
N GLU A 51 -1.34 9.75 17.81
CA GLU A 51 -0.17 10.11 17.01
C GLU A 51 -0.13 11.62 16.73
N ASP A 52 0.77 12.34 17.39
CA ASP A 52 0.91 13.81 17.31
C ASP A 52 1.07 14.33 15.87
N ASN A 53 1.73 13.56 15.00
CA ASN A 53 1.95 13.92 13.60
C ASN A 53 0.67 13.88 12.75
N LEU A 54 -0.23 12.93 13.04
CA LEU A 54 -1.54 12.81 12.36
C LEU A 54 -2.48 13.94 12.78
N GLN A 55 -2.41 14.35 14.05
CA GLN A 55 -3.23 15.44 14.57
C GLN A 55 -2.82 16.79 13.96
N ASN A 56 -1.51 17.07 13.88
CA ASN A 56 -0.99 18.36 13.41
C ASN A 56 -1.34 18.67 11.94
N HIS A 57 -1.29 17.68 11.05
CA HIS A 57 -1.70 17.87 9.65
C HIS A 57 -3.20 18.17 9.53
N ASN A 58 -4.03 17.43 10.28
CA ASN A 58 -5.47 17.64 10.30
C ASN A 58 -5.89 18.97 10.96
N LEU A 59 -5.11 19.47 11.93
CA LEU A 59 -5.32 20.79 12.56
C LEU A 59 -4.98 21.95 11.62
N ARG A 60 -4.00 21.81 10.72
CA ARG A 60 -3.68 22.83 9.71
C ARG A 60 -4.82 22.97 8.68
N LEU A 61 -5.35 21.85 8.17
CA LEU A 61 -6.48 21.85 7.23
C LEU A 61 -7.76 22.48 7.79
N ARG A 62 -7.94 22.50 9.12
CA ARG A 62 -9.10 23.11 9.77
C ARG A 62 -9.04 24.63 9.89
N ARG A 63 -7.85 25.25 9.84
CA ARG A 63 -7.70 26.70 10.07
C ARG A 63 -8.09 27.56 8.87
N ASP A 64 -7.96 27.03 7.65
CA ASP A 64 -8.21 27.80 6.42
C ASP A 64 -9.69 27.88 6.02
N THR A 65 -10.58 27.11 6.67
CA THR A 65 -12.01 27.23 6.42
C THR A 65 -12.60 28.28 7.35
N LYS A 66 -12.86 29.51 6.84
CA LYS A 66 -13.76 30.48 7.50
C LYS A 66 -15.13 29.82 7.68
N SER A 67 -15.35 29.23 8.85
CA SER A 67 -16.55 28.47 9.12
C SER A 67 -17.72 29.44 9.30
N HIS A 68 -18.75 29.34 8.44
CA HIS A 68 -20.09 29.85 8.72
C HIS A 68 -20.68 29.06 9.91
N SER A 69 -20.16 29.37 11.09
CA SER A 69 -20.33 28.67 12.37
C SER A 69 -21.80 28.52 12.77
N GLN A 70 -22.67 29.44 12.33
CA GLN A 70 -24.06 29.46 12.77
C GLN A 70 -25.02 28.55 11.98
N LYS A 71 -24.63 27.98 10.82
CA LYS A 71 -25.55 27.19 9.97
C LYS A 71 -25.53 25.66 10.21
N HIS A 72 -24.68 25.15 11.09
CA HIS A 72 -24.52 23.70 11.29
C HIS A 72 -24.57 23.29 12.76
N LEU A 73 -25.72 23.46 13.42
CA LEU A 73 -26.00 22.95 14.77
C LEU A 73 -26.09 21.41 14.87
N LYS A 74 -26.02 20.69 13.74
CA LYS A 74 -26.05 19.23 13.73
C LYS A 74 -24.66 18.66 14.06
N THR A 75 -24.58 17.84 15.10
CA THR A 75 -23.38 17.08 15.44
C THR A 75 -23.01 16.16 14.28
N LYS A 76 -21.82 16.35 13.70
CA LYS A 76 -21.32 15.48 12.64
C LYS A 76 -21.11 14.09 13.22
N VAL A 77 -21.59 13.06 12.52
CA VAL A 77 -21.33 11.65 12.87
C VAL A 77 -19.81 11.45 12.98
N PRO A 78 -19.30 10.83 14.06
CA PRO A 78 -17.87 10.57 14.20
C PRO A 78 -17.42 9.67 13.03
N ARG A 79 -16.46 10.17 12.25
CA ARG A 79 -15.81 9.44 11.15
C ARG A 79 -14.38 9.12 11.56
N PRO A 80 -13.81 7.99 11.12
CA PRO A 80 -12.39 7.72 11.30
C PRO A 80 -11.55 8.85 10.69
N GLN A 81 -10.49 9.24 11.39
CA GLN A 81 -9.56 10.25 10.91
C GLN A 81 -8.77 9.70 9.73
N LYS A 82 -8.47 10.55 8.74
CA LYS A 82 -7.59 10.18 7.63
C LYS A 82 -6.16 10.05 8.15
N ILE A 83 -5.51 8.93 7.84
CA ILE A 83 -4.11 8.69 8.14
C ILE A 83 -3.26 9.39 7.07
N TYR A 84 -2.26 10.15 7.50
CA TYR A 84 -1.36 10.90 6.63
C TYR A 84 0.08 10.75 7.13
N TYR A 85 0.99 10.30 6.25
CA TYR A 85 2.40 10.23 6.58
C TYR A 85 3.19 11.30 5.83
N MET A 86 4.22 11.84 6.47
CA MET A 86 5.15 12.77 5.79
C MET A 86 5.83 12.12 4.59
N LEU A 87 6.11 10.81 4.68
CA LEU A 87 6.63 9.98 3.60
C LEU A 87 5.75 10.01 2.34
N ASP A 88 4.44 10.18 2.47
CA ASP A 88 3.52 10.21 1.32
C ASP A 88 3.74 11.44 0.44
N ALA A 89 4.16 12.56 1.03
CA ALA A 89 4.54 13.74 0.27
C ALA A 89 5.87 13.49 -0.48
N LEU A 90 6.86 12.88 0.20
CA LEU A 90 8.14 12.54 -0.42
C LEU A 90 8.00 11.54 -1.57
N ARG A 91 7.12 10.55 -1.42
CA ARG A 91 6.73 9.61 -2.50
C ARG A 91 6.24 10.34 -3.74
N LYS A 92 5.30 11.28 -3.55
CA LYS A 92 4.73 12.05 -4.66
C LYS A 92 5.80 12.84 -5.39
N ASP A 93 6.70 13.49 -4.66
CA ASP A 93 7.78 14.28 -5.24
C ASP A 93 8.75 13.36 -6.03
N PHE A 94 9.20 12.26 -5.42
CA PHE A 94 10.15 11.34 -6.04
C PHE A 94 9.62 10.68 -7.32
N TYR A 95 8.43 10.09 -7.28
CA TYR A 95 7.87 9.38 -8.45
C TYR A 95 7.35 10.31 -9.54
N ARG A 96 7.11 11.59 -9.20
CA ARG A 96 6.84 12.63 -10.21
C ARG A 96 8.08 12.92 -11.03
N ASP A 97 9.24 13.03 -10.37
CA ASP A 97 10.51 13.29 -11.04
C ASP A 97 11.04 12.03 -11.76
N HIS A 98 10.72 10.84 -11.27
CA HIS A 98 11.19 9.54 -11.77
C HIS A 98 10.04 8.64 -12.26
N PRO A 99 9.35 8.99 -13.36
CA PRO A 99 8.21 8.20 -13.84
C PRO A 99 8.60 6.77 -14.23
N TYR A 100 9.83 6.56 -14.73
CA TYR A 100 10.31 5.24 -15.14
C TYR A 100 10.60 4.29 -13.97
N GLU A 101 10.74 4.79 -12.74
CA GLU A 101 10.83 3.92 -11.56
C GLU A 101 9.48 3.23 -11.27
N LEU A 102 8.36 3.77 -11.75
CA LEU A 102 7.05 3.10 -11.67
C LEU A 102 6.94 1.90 -12.61
N LEU A 103 7.73 1.85 -13.69
CA LEU A 103 7.76 0.71 -14.60
C LEU A 103 8.53 -0.48 -14.01
N ARG A 104 9.38 -0.25 -13.00
CA ARG A 104 10.11 -1.32 -12.33
C ARG A 104 9.11 -2.16 -11.50
N PRO A 105 9.00 -3.47 -11.74
CA PRO A 105 8.04 -4.30 -11.01
C PRO A 105 8.38 -4.36 -9.52
N GLN A 106 7.35 -4.26 -8.68
CA GLN A 106 7.45 -4.34 -7.22
C GLN A 106 6.54 -5.44 -6.68
N ILE A 107 7.02 -6.16 -5.66
CA ILE A 107 6.24 -7.17 -4.94
C ILE A 107 5.57 -6.48 -3.76
N LEU A 108 4.23 -6.49 -3.74
CA LEU A 108 3.42 -5.91 -2.65
C LEU A 108 3.03 -6.95 -1.59
N ILE A 109 3.32 -8.22 -1.84
CA ILE A 109 3.06 -9.31 -0.89
C ILE A 109 4.07 -9.18 0.23
N GLU A 110 3.59 -8.88 1.43
CA GLU A 110 4.39 -8.88 2.63
C GLU A 110 4.82 -10.31 2.96
N GLN A 111 6.11 -10.51 3.21
CA GLN A 111 6.62 -11.77 3.74
C GLN A 111 6.61 -11.67 5.26
N ASP A 112 6.24 -12.74 5.97
CA ASP A 112 6.01 -12.79 7.43
C ASP A 112 7.22 -12.37 8.31
N GLY A 113 8.39 -12.10 7.72
CA GLY A 113 9.55 -11.55 8.40
C GLY A 113 9.61 -10.03 8.26
N GLY A 114 9.67 -9.30 9.38
CA GLY A 114 9.73 -7.83 9.50
C GLY A 114 10.94 -7.16 8.81
N PHE A 115 11.05 -7.32 7.50
CA PHE A 115 12.19 -6.91 6.66
C PHE A 115 12.33 -5.38 6.57
N VAL A 116 11.30 -4.65 6.98
CA VAL A 116 11.14 -3.20 6.80
C VAL A 116 12.20 -2.39 7.56
N GLU A 117 12.74 -2.91 8.67
CA GLU A 117 13.63 -2.15 9.57
C GLU A 117 15.12 -2.20 9.21
N LYS A 118 15.62 -3.24 8.54
CA LYS A 118 17.07 -3.43 8.36
C LYS A 118 17.71 -2.57 7.28
N ILE A 119 16.93 -1.89 6.43
CA ILE A 119 17.44 -1.19 5.24
C ILE A 119 18.16 0.12 5.58
N LEU A 120 17.85 0.74 6.73
CA LEU A 120 18.44 2.03 7.08
C LEU A 120 19.84 1.88 7.68
N GLY A 121 20.85 2.00 6.82
CA GLY A 121 22.21 2.31 7.26
C GLY A 121 23.31 1.70 6.42
N ASN A 122 23.03 0.62 5.70
CA ASN A 122 23.99 0.00 4.78
C ASN A 122 23.29 -0.42 3.50
N LEU A 123 23.53 0.33 2.43
CA LEU A 123 23.08 0.05 1.07
C LEU A 123 23.86 -1.12 0.42
N LYS A 124 24.19 -2.12 1.25
CA LYS A 124 24.90 -3.36 0.91
C LYS A 124 24.03 -4.59 1.16
N PHE A 125 22.76 -4.42 1.54
CA PHE A 125 21.85 -5.55 1.64
C PHE A 125 21.58 -6.11 0.24
N PRO A 126 21.44 -7.44 0.09
CA PRO A 126 21.21 -8.11 -1.20
C PRO A 126 19.85 -7.79 -1.85
N CYS A 127 19.12 -6.80 -1.34
CA CYS A 127 17.81 -6.42 -1.82
C CYS A 127 17.94 -5.29 -2.83
N ARG A 128 17.28 -5.48 -3.98
CA ARG A 128 17.17 -4.47 -5.04
C ARG A 128 16.74 -3.13 -4.46
N VAL A 129 17.47 -2.08 -4.82
CA VAL A 129 17.13 -0.74 -4.34
C VAL A 129 15.89 -0.23 -5.08
N THR A 130 14.90 0.23 -4.30
CA THR A 130 13.63 0.79 -4.79
C THR A 130 13.52 2.27 -4.41
N GLY A 131 12.59 2.99 -5.04
CA GLY A 131 12.28 4.37 -4.67
C GLY A 131 11.92 4.53 -3.18
N GLU A 132 11.24 3.55 -2.59
CA GLU A 132 10.91 3.53 -1.16
C GLU A 132 12.14 3.60 -0.26
N ASN A 133 13.27 3.00 -0.68
CA ASN A 133 14.52 3.06 0.08
C ASN A 133 15.11 4.48 0.05
N VAL A 134 15.02 5.16 -1.09
CA VAL A 134 15.45 6.56 -1.26
C VAL A 134 14.64 7.48 -0.35
N ILE A 135 13.32 7.30 -0.34
CA ILE A 135 12.38 8.10 0.45
C ILE A 135 12.59 7.90 1.96
N LYS A 136 12.79 6.66 2.40
CA LYS A 136 13.14 6.35 3.79
C LYS A 136 14.50 6.93 4.19
N TYR A 137 15.48 6.87 3.30
CA TYR A 137 16.78 7.47 3.55
C TYR A 137 16.70 9.00 3.61
N GLN A 138 15.93 9.63 2.73
CA GLN A 138 15.63 11.06 2.79
C GLN A 138 14.97 11.43 4.13
N GLU A 139 13.95 10.68 4.56
CA GLU A 139 13.30 10.91 5.86
C GLU A 139 14.30 10.78 7.02
N TYR A 140 15.21 9.82 6.95
CA TYR A 140 16.28 9.65 7.92
C TYR A 140 17.25 10.83 7.96
N LEU A 141 17.68 11.35 6.81
CA LEU A 141 18.54 12.54 6.73
C LEU A 141 17.86 13.76 7.34
N ILE A 142 16.55 13.93 7.10
CA ILE A 142 15.76 15.02 7.69
C ILE A 142 15.64 14.84 9.20
N LYS A 143 15.23 13.65 9.68
CA LYS A 143 14.96 13.42 11.12
C LYS A 143 16.21 13.32 11.98
N LYS A 144 17.24 12.57 11.53
CA LYS A 144 18.45 12.30 12.33
C LYS A 144 19.55 13.32 12.11
N LYS A 145 19.76 13.79 10.87
CA LYS A 145 20.82 14.77 10.55
C LYS A 145 20.33 16.21 10.51
N GLY A 146 19.01 16.45 10.55
CA GLY A 146 18.44 17.80 10.55
C GLY A 146 18.61 18.54 9.22
N MET A 147 18.84 17.81 8.11
CA MET A 147 19.03 18.42 6.80
C MET A 147 17.74 19.03 6.25
N SER A 148 17.87 20.06 5.40
CA SER A 148 16.75 20.60 4.63
C SER A 148 16.15 19.51 3.73
N LYS A 149 14.83 19.60 3.48
CA LYS A 149 14.11 18.64 2.63
C LYS A 149 14.78 18.47 1.25
N ASN A 150 15.22 19.59 0.66
CA ASN A 150 15.85 19.61 -0.66
C ASN A 150 17.26 19.03 -0.65
N ASP A 151 18.08 19.38 0.33
CA ASP A 151 19.46 18.87 0.43
C ASP A 151 19.47 17.36 0.69
N ALA A 152 18.57 16.91 1.58
CA ALA A 152 18.34 15.49 1.83
C ALA A 152 17.87 14.74 0.58
N TYR A 153 17.03 15.38 -0.25
CA TYR A 153 16.55 14.82 -1.51
C TYR A 153 17.70 14.65 -2.51
N ILE A 154 18.49 15.71 -2.73
CA ILE A 154 19.64 15.70 -3.65
C ILE A 154 20.64 14.64 -3.22
N GLN A 155 20.96 14.56 -1.92
CA GLN A 155 21.87 13.54 -1.40
C GLN A 155 21.34 12.12 -1.62
N ALA A 156 20.08 11.87 -1.30
CA ALA A 156 19.47 10.55 -1.46
C ALA A 156 19.42 10.12 -2.94
N CYS A 157 19.05 11.03 -3.84
CA CYS A 157 19.03 10.78 -5.29
C CYS A 157 20.44 10.53 -5.84
N ASN A 158 21.45 11.29 -5.41
CA ASN A 158 22.84 11.05 -5.84
C ASN A 158 23.35 9.67 -5.44
N GLU A 159 23.05 9.21 -4.23
CA GLU A 159 23.38 7.86 -3.79
C GLU A 159 22.61 6.82 -4.62
N PHE A 160 21.33 7.06 -4.87
CA PHE A 160 20.50 6.20 -5.71
C PHE A 160 21.02 6.05 -7.15
N TYR A 161 21.41 7.17 -7.78
CA TYR A 161 21.97 7.16 -9.14
C TYR A 161 23.27 6.38 -9.23
N LYS A 162 24.14 6.48 -8.22
CA LYS A 162 25.38 5.68 -8.16
C LYS A 162 25.11 4.18 -8.10
N ILE A 163 24.04 3.76 -7.43
CA ILE A 163 23.65 2.35 -7.39
C ILE A 163 23.10 1.92 -8.74
N ARG A 164 22.18 2.70 -9.31
CA ARG A 164 21.57 2.38 -10.61
C ARG A 164 22.60 2.28 -11.72
N ALA A 165 23.55 3.22 -11.77
CA ALA A 165 24.67 3.16 -12.70
C ALA A 165 25.52 1.89 -12.51
N ARG A 166 25.77 1.48 -11.26
CA ARG A 166 26.50 0.25 -10.96
C ARG A 166 25.72 -1.00 -11.39
N GLU A 167 24.42 -1.06 -11.12
CA GLU A 167 23.55 -2.16 -11.53
C GLU A 167 23.56 -2.30 -13.07
N GLU A 168 23.39 -1.21 -13.80
CA GLU A 168 23.39 -1.21 -15.27
C GLU A 168 24.74 -1.67 -15.85
N VAL A 169 25.85 -1.16 -15.32
CA VAL A 169 27.19 -1.58 -15.75
C VAL A 169 27.42 -3.06 -15.43
N ALA A 170 27.00 -3.52 -14.25
CA ALA A 170 27.15 -4.91 -13.86
C ALA A 170 26.34 -5.86 -14.75
N GLU A 171 25.09 -5.49 -15.09
CA GLU A 171 24.24 -6.25 -16.02
C GLU A 171 24.91 -6.35 -17.41
N ARG A 172 25.37 -5.22 -17.97
CA ARG A 172 26.05 -5.20 -19.28
C ARG A 172 27.31 -6.06 -19.31
N VAL A 173 28.18 -5.90 -18.31
CA VAL A 173 29.42 -6.67 -18.21
C VAL A 173 29.13 -8.16 -18.04
N ALA A 174 28.09 -8.53 -17.28
CA ALA A 174 27.70 -9.93 -17.11
C ALA A 174 27.23 -10.55 -18.43
N GLU A 175 26.45 -9.83 -19.24
CA GLU A 175 26.04 -10.27 -20.56
C GLU A 175 27.24 -10.47 -21.51
N GLU A 176 28.14 -9.48 -21.57
CA GLU A 176 29.36 -9.56 -22.40
C GLU A 176 30.24 -10.75 -22.00
N GLN A 177 30.44 -10.94 -20.69
CA GLN A 177 31.20 -12.08 -20.17
C GLN A 177 30.51 -13.40 -20.53
N ALA A 178 29.20 -13.52 -20.33
CA ALA A 178 28.46 -14.74 -20.67
C ALA A 178 28.63 -15.11 -22.15
N LEU A 179 28.53 -14.14 -23.06
CA LEU A 179 28.75 -14.34 -24.50
C LEU A 179 30.19 -14.78 -24.81
N LEU A 180 31.19 -14.14 -24.19
CA LEU A 180 32.60 -14.50 -24.34
C LEU A 180 32.89 -15.94 -23.90
N PHE A 181 32.24 -16.41 -22.83
CA PHE A 181 32.33 -17.79 -22.35
C PHE A 181 31.45 -18.78 -23.15
N GLY A 182 30.87 -18.36 -24.26
CA GLY A 182 30.10 -19.21 -25.17
C GLY A 182 28.65 -19.46 -24.75
N ALA A 183 28.12 -18.70 -23.79
CA ALA A 183 26.68 -18.75 -23.51
C ALA A 183 25.91 -18.25 -24.73
N ARG A 184 24.88 -19.01 -25.14
CA ARG A 184 23.95 -18.59 -26.19
C ARG A 184 22.71 -18.01 -25.51
N GLY A 185 22.47 -16.73 -25.72
CA GLY A 185 21.26 -16.07 -25.25
C GLY A 185 20.00 -16.67 -25.88
N GLY A 186 18.89 -16.61 -25.14
CA GLY A 186 17.56 -16.79 -25.73
C GLY A 186 17.17 -15.58 -26.59
N GLN A 187 15.91 -15.53 -27.04
CA GLN A 187 15.38 -14.37 -27.75
C GLN A 187 15.51 -13.11 -26.90
N SER A 188 15.99 -12.02 -27.51
CA SER A 188 16.07 -10.74 -26.82
C SER A 188 14.68 -10.20 -26.50
N GLN A 189 14.58 -9.34 -25.48
CA GLN A 189 13.30 -8.69 -25.16
C GLN A 189 12.76 -7.89 -26.36
N THR A 190 13.65 -7.29 -27.15
CA THR A 190 13.31 -6.55 -28.38
C THR A 190 12.73 -7.47 -29.45
N GLU A 191 13.37 -8.61 -29.72
CA GLU A 191 12.86 -9.62 -30.66
C GLU A 191 11.49 -10.14 -30.24
N ARG A 192 11.34 -10.43 -28.94
CA ARG A 192 10.06 -10.87 -28.37
C ARG A 192 8.96 -9.84 -28.56
N SER A 193 9.26 -8.56 -28.33
CA SER A 193 8.32 -7.45 -28.55
C SER A 193 7.93 -7.31 -30.02
N LEU A 194 8.90 -7.32 -30.94
CA LEU A 194 8.63 -7.27 -32.39
C LEU A 194 7.76 -8.45 -32.85
N TRP A 195 8.01 -9.64 -32.31
CA TRP A 195 7.20 -10.82 -32.61
C TRP A 195 5.76 -10.66 -32.11
N LEU A 196 5.56 -10.12 -30.91
CA LEU A 196 4.23 -9.83 -30.35
C LEU A 196 3.48 -8.78 -31.17
N GLU A 197 4.17 -7.72 -31.61
CA GLU A 197 3.62 -6.67 -32.47
C GLU A 197 3.19 -7.25 -33.82
N HIS A 198 4.06 -8.01 -34.47
CA HIS A 198 3.75 -8.67 -35.74
C HIS A 198 2.53 -9.59 -35.62
N LYS A 199 2.48 -10.41 -34.56
CA LYS A 199 1.33 -11.28 -34.27
C LYS A 199 0.03 -10.49 -34.06
N ASN A 200 0.11 -9.31 -33.46
CA ASN A 200 -1.06 -8.45 -33.26
C ASN A 200 -1.50 -7.77 -34.56
N LEU A 201 -0.56 -7.34 -35.40
CA LEU A 201 -0.87 -6.77 -36.73
C LEU A 201 -1.65 -7.77 -37.59
N GLN A 202 -1.16 -9.00 -37.70
CA GLN A 202 -1.84 -10.09 -38.44
C GLN A 202 -3.27 -10.34 -37.94
N LYS A 203 -3.51 -10.24 -36.63
CA LYS A 203 -4.85 -10.38 -36.05
C LYS A 203 -5.77 -9.20 -36.37
N SER A 204 -5.20 -7.99 -36.47
CA SER A 204 -5.96 -6.76 -36.68
C SER A 204 -6.39 -6.54 -38.13
N GLU A 205 -5.58 -6.99 -39.10
CA GLU A 205 -5.86 -6.89 -40.54
C GLU A 205 -7.28 -7.33 -40.95
N PRO A 206 -7.74 -8.57 -40.63
CA PRO A 206 -9.10 -8.99 -40.99
C PRO A 206 -10.20 -8.18 -40.29
N GLN A 207 -9.93 -7.68 -39.07
CA GLN A 207 -10.89 -6.87 -38.31
C GLN A 207 -11.07 -5.50 -38.96
N ILE A 208 -9.96 -4.88 -39.41
CA ILE A 208 -9.97 -3.61 -40.14
C ILE A 208 -10.74 -3.78 -41.44
N ILE A 209 -10.44 -4.83 -42.21
CA ILE A 209 -11.16 -5.13 -43.47
C ILE A 209 -12.67 -5.28 -43.20
N THR A 210 -13.04 -6.02 -42.15
CA THR A 210 -14.46 -6.19 -41.77
C THR A 210 -15.11 -4.87 -41.35
N GLN A 211 -14.42 -4.02 -40.61
CA GLN A 211 -14.92 -2.71 -40.19
C GLN A 211 -15.10 -1.76 -41.39
N VAL A 212 -14.13 -1.74 -42.31
CA VAL A 212 -14.21 -0.94 -43.54
C VAL A 212 -15.38 -1.41 -44.41
N LEU A 213 -15.54 -2.72 -44.60
CA LEU A 213 -16.67 -3.28 -45.36
C LEU A 213 -18.02 -2.92 -44.73
N ARG A 214 -18.12 -2.89 -43.39
CA ARG A 214 -19.33 -2.51 -42.66
C ARG A 214 -19.65 -1.00 -42.74
N LEU A 215 -18.65 -0.14 -42.96
CA LEU A 215 -18.85 1.30 -43.14
C LEU A 215 -19.25 1.67 -44.57
N VAL A 216 -18.91 0.83 -45.54
CA VAL A 216 -19.21 1.04 -46.97
C VAL A 216 -20.56 0.44 -47.38
N SER A 217 -21.09 -0.53 -46.61
CA SER A 217 -22.44 -1.11 -46.74
C SER A 217 -23.50 -0.27 -46.04
#